data_AF-A0A955L325-F1
#
_entry.id   AF-A0A955L325-F1
#
_cell.length_a   1.000
_cell.length_b   1.000
_cell.length_c   1.000
_cell.angle_alpha   90.00
_cell.angle_beta   90.00
_cell.angle_gamma   90.00
#
_symmetry.space_group_name_H-M   'P 1'
#
loop_
_entity.id
_entity.type
_entity.pdbx_description
1 polymer ?
#
loop_
_entity_poly.entity_id
_entity_poly.type
_entity_poly.pdbx_seq_one_letter_code
_entity_poly.pdbx_strand_id
1 'polypeptide(L)'
;VGLNKWEDNPYEGMFYKKANKYITADLVERNLLFKDDKITHRFPYHDRCDTPLVYKAQKSWFIKVEALKKRMLELNKDINWVPKHLQDGRFGKGIEQAPDWCISRSRYWATPMPVWRSKDGETIVVSSVKELEELSGQKVEDLHRPYIDEITIEKDGKVYTRIPEVLDCWMESGSMPFAQVHYPFENEKKFEENYPGDYIVEYIAQTRAWFYVMHVMSTALFDSISFKNVVTTGVMSGNDGRKMSKTYGNYTDPKELLETIGGDALRLFLMGSPLMVGENANFDEGEIRNKVKNVLNPLWNSLKFFLIYAEMYNWDGTKLVESKNDLDKWINVRLDQTLLEFSSSIEKYEMPSAVRPVEDFVTDLSTWYVRRSRGRFAKGDAEALSTLYSVLLKFSKGVAPLIPFITESIYQELALAKNKKESVHLEDYPEIKKLTAKDEALLEEMNLIRNLCNAGQALRVESELKVKQPLNSLLIKGDIKLESWMTELIGDELNVKVVRKFESSDKTKTMPSIKVFELTVYLDTDLDEKLKEEGMVRELTRLIQASRKENGFQLGDLVDLQYSTSSNELKSVLRDYEDELKSATGLKTVTENILDSKEERVGEYLIKLTTVKPT
;
A
#
# COMPACT_ATOMS: atom_id res chain seq x y z
N VAL A 1 26.49 63.12 -30.61
CA VAL A 1 27.16 61.83 -30.30
C VAL A 1 26.65 60.84 -31.34
N GLY A 2 27.55 60.31 -32.17
CA GLY A 2 27.22 59.62 -33.42
C GLY A 2 26.33 58.40 -33.23
N LEU A 3 25.28 58.31 -34.04
CA LEU A 3 24.54 57.08 -34.29
C LEU A 3 25.51 56.08 -34.90
N ASN A 4 25.96 55.10 -34.14
CA ASN A 4 26.58 53.90 -34.70
C ASN A 4 25.56 53.31 -35.68
N LYS A 5 25.82 53.44 -36.99
CA LYS A 5 25.14 52.63 -38.00
C LYS A 5 25.58 51.19 -37.75
N TRP A 6 24.73 50.41 -37.12
CA TRP A 6 24.87 48.97 -37.10
C TRP A 6 24.84 48.48 -38.55
N GLU A 7 25.75 47.59 -38.92
CA GLU A 7 25.69 46.91 -40.22
C GLU A 7 24.36 46.16 -40.34
N ASP A 8 23.84 46.05 -41.57
CA ASP A 8 22.62 45.27 -41.83
C ASP A 8 22.82 43.84 -41.34
N ASN A 9 21.88 43.32 -40.55
CA ASN A 9 21.96 41.96 -39.99
C ASN A 9 21.57 40.93 -41.07
N PRO A 10 22.51 40.17 -41.65
CA PRO A 10 22.21 39.23 -42.73
C PRO A 10 21.39 38.02 -42.26
N TYR A 11 21.16 37.88 -40.95
CA TYR A 11 20.43 36.78 -40.32
C TYR A 11 19.03 37.19 -39.85
N GLU A 12 18.57 38.39 -40.21
CA GLU A 12 17.24 38.89 -39.84
C GLU A 12 16.11 37.92 -40.28
N GLY A 13 15.11 37.72 -39.41
CA GLY A 13 14.00 36.80 -39.63
C GLY A 13 14.32 35.30 -39.44
N MET A 14 15.59 34.92 -39.22
CA MET A 14 15.94 33.51 -38.99
C MET A 14 15.68 33.07 -37.54
N PHE A 15 15.19 31.84 -37.35
CA PHE A 15 15.12 31.23 -36.03
C PHE A 15 16.54 31.07 -35.45
N TYR A 16 16.74 31.46 -34.20
CA TYR A 16 18.08 31.63 -33.61
C TYR A 16 18.97 30.37 -33.71
N LYS A 17 18.43 29.16 -33.50
CA LYS A 17 19.22 27.92 -33.67
C LYS A 17 19.67 27.68 -35.11
N LYS A 18 18.85 28.08 -36.10
CA LYS A 18 19.18 27.95 -37.53
C LYS A 18 20.28 28.94 -37.90
N ALA A 19 20.28 30.13 -37.30
CA ALA A 19 21.29 31.15 -37.51
C ALA A 19 22.71 30.69 -37.11
N ASN A 20 22.84 29.84 -36.08
CA ASN A 20 24.15 29.34 -35.62
C ASN A 20 25.05 28.83 -36.75
N LYS A 21 24.53 28.01 -37.67
CA LYS A 21 25.32 27.47 -38.80
C LYS A 21 25.88 28.57 -39.71
N TYR A 22 25.06 29.59 -40.01
CA TYR A 22 25.44 30.68 -40.90
C TYR A 22 26.40 31.64 -40.22
N ILE A 23 26.19 31.93 -38.94
CA ILE A 23 27.10 32.73 -38.12
C ILE A 23 28.47 32.06 -38.05
N THR A 24 28.53 30.74 -37.81
CA THR A 24 29.79 30.00 -37.81
C THR A 24 30.49 30.08 -39.17
N ALA A 25 29.76 29.89 -40.28
CA ALA A 25 30.34 29.95 -41.63
C ALA A 25 30.92 31.34 -41.96
N ASP A 26 30.20 32.41 -41.62
CA ASP A 26 30.65 33.79 -41.80
C ASP A 26 31.90 34.11 -40.94
N LEU A 27 31.95 33.62 -39.70
CA LEU A 27 33.16 33.77 -38.86
C LEU A 27 34.37 33.00 -39.43
N VAL A 28 34.16 31.86 -40.08
CA VAL A 28 35.20 31.12 -40.81
C VAL A 28 35.67 31.93 -42.03
N GLU A 29 34.73 32.42 -42.85
CA GLU A 29 35.04 33.18 -44.07
C GLU A 29 35.84 34.46 -43.76
N ARG A 30 35.51 35.13 -42.65
CA ARG A 30 36.22 36.33 -42.19
C ARG A 30 37.51 36.04 -41.41
N ASN A 31 37.90 34.76 -41.25
CA ASN A 31 39.06 34.32 -40.46
C ASN A 31 39.04 34.84 -39.00
N LEU A 32 37.84 34.92 -38.41
CA LEU A 32 37.60 35.36 -37.03
C LEU A 32 37.35 34.20 -36.06
N LEU A 33 37.22 32.97 -36.58
CA LEU A 33 36.95 31.78 -35.78
C LEU A 33 38.25 31.04 -35.42
N PHE A 34 38.60 31.03 -34.13
CA PHE A 34 39.77 30.29 -33.65
C PHE A 34 39.51 28.77 -33.53
N LYS A 35 38.32 28.38 -33.05
CA LYS A 35 37.95 26.97 -32.79
C LYS A 35 36.43 26.77 -32.85
N ASP A 36 35.99 25.63 -33.36
CA ASP A 36 34.59 25.17 -33.36
C ASP A 36 34.50 23.73 -32.85
N ASP A 37 34.02 23.56 -31.61
CA ASP A 37 33.85 22.26 -30.97
C ASP A 37 32.39 22.02 -30.58
N LYS A 38 31.95 20.76 -30.62
CA LYS A 38 30.65 20.34 -30.10
C LYS A 38 30.74 19.98 -28.63
N ILE A 39 29.92 20.64 -27.80
CA ILE A 39 29.82 20.40 -26.36
C ILE A 39 28.48 19.75 -26.04
N THR A 40 28.52 18.64 -25.30
CA THR A 40 27.31 18.00 -24.75
C THR A 40 27.10 18.47 -23.32
N HIS A 41 25.95 19.10 -23.05
CA HIS A 41 25.59 19.59 -21.73
C HIS A 41 24.08 19.53 -21.49
N ARG A 42 23.63 19.76 -20.25
CA ARG A 42 22.20 19.94 -19.95
C ARG A 42 21.74 21.32 -20.41
N PHE A 43 20.61 21.37 -21.10
CA PHE A 43 20.02 22.61 -21.60
C PHE A 43 18.55 22.69 -21.17
N PRO A 44 18.04 23.88 -20.78
CA PRO A 44 16.65 24.02 -20.37
C PRO A 44 15.70 24.02 -21.58
N TYR A 45 14.60 23.28 -21.44
CA TYR A 45 13.54 23.18 -22.43
C TYR A 45 12.21 23.63 -21.81
N HIS A 46 11.30 24.10 -22.66
CA HIS A 46 9.94 24.38 -22.26
C HIS A 46 9.25 23.07 -21.83
N ASP A 47 8.63 23.07 -20.65
CA ASP A 47 8.03 21.90 -19.99
C ASP A 47 6.86 21.25 -20.76
N ARG A 48 6.13 22.03 -21.57
CA ARG A 48 5.00 21.54 -22.38
C ARG A 48 5.28 21.23 -23.86
N CYS A 49 6.26 21.86 -24.49
CA CYS A 49 6.45 21.76 -25.94
C CYS A 49 7.88 21.44 -26.37
N ASP A 50 8.77 21.15 -25.41
CA ASP A 50 10.14 20.70 -25.67
C ASP A 50 10.97 21.66 -26.55
N THR A 51 10.59 22.94 -26.62
CA THR A 51 11.39 23.96 -27.32
C THR A 51 12.53 24.45 -26.42
N PRO A 52 13.77 24.57 -26.91
CA PRO A 52 14.88 25.06 -26.11
C PRO A 52 14.68 26.52 -25.70
N LEU A 53 14.84 26.81 -24.40
CA LEU A 53 14.64 28.15 -23.85
C LEU A 53 15.79 29.10 -24.19
N VAL A 54 15.47 30.40 -24.25
CA VAL A 54 16.43 31.49 -24.46
C VAL A 54 16.17 32.57 -23.41
N TYR A 55 17.22 33.04 -22.77
CA TYR A 55 17.14 34.20 -21.88
C TYR A 55 17.02 35.47 -22.73
N LYS A 56 15.90 36.19 -22.56
CA LYS A 56 15.61 37.44 -23.27
C LYS A 56 15.09 38.48 -22.29
N ALA A 57 15.57 39.71 -22.40
CA ALA A 57 15.02 40.84 -21.64
C ALA A 57 13.61 41.17 -22.13
N GLN A 58 12.63 41.17 -21.23
CA GLN A 58 11.24 41.51 -21.49
C GLN A 58 10.69 42.35 -20.34
N LYS A 59 9.71 43.21 -20.63
CA LYS A 59 8.92 43.88 -19.59
C LYS A 59 8.01 42.84 -18.96
N SER A 60 8.04 42.70 -17.63
CA SER A 60 7.25 41.70 -16.91
C SER A 60 6.97 42.17 -15.49
N TRP A 61 5.96 41.58 -14.87
CA TRP A 61 5.58 41.83 -13.48
C TRP A 61 6.10 40.72 -12.58
N PHE A 62 6.62 41.11 -11.42
CA PHE A 62 7.26 40.20 -10.47
C PHE A 62 6.71 40.38 -9.07
N ILE A 63 6.56 39.28 -8.34
CA ILE A 63 6.46 39.30 -6.88
C ILE A 63 7.89 39.30 -6.32
N LYS A 64 8.16 40.22 -5.39
CA LYS A 64 9.47 40.42 -4.76
C LYS A 64 9.77 39.35 -3.71
N VAL A 65 9.99 38.11 -4.15
CA VAL A 65 10.27 36.94 -3.30
C VAL A 65 11.53 37.12 -2.46
N GLU A 66 12.53 37.85 -2.97
CA GLU A 66 13.79 38.08 -2.25
C GLU A 66 13.55 38.66 -0.84
N ALA A 67 12.53 39.52 -0.69
CA ALA A 67 12.16 40.11 0.60
C ALA A 67 11.48 39.13 1.56
N LEU A 68 10.91 38.04 1.05
CA LEU A 68 10.15 37.05 1.82
C LEU A 68 11.00 35.84 2.24
N LYS A 69 12.13 35.58 1.57
CA LYS A 69 12.95 34.37 1.76
C LYS A 69 13.26 34.06 3.22
N LYS A 70 13.71 35.06 3.98
CA LYS A 70 14.06 34.86 5.40
C LYS A 70 12.85 34.34 6.19
N ARG A 71 11.70 34.98 6.01
CA ARG A 71 10.47 34.61 6.71
C ARG A 71 9.94 33.25 6.24
N MET A 72 10.01 32.98 4.94
CA MET A 72 9.65 31.67 4.38
C MET A 72 10.49 30.54 4.99
N LEU A 73 11.80 30.75 5.17
CA LEU A 73 12.70 29.77 5.78
C LEU A 73 12.41 29.56 7.28
N GLU A 74 12.05 30.63 8.00
CA GLU A 74 11.63 30.53 9.41
C GLU A 74 10.34 29.71 9.53
N LEU A 75 9.30 30.08 8.78
CA LEU A 75 8.02 29.37 8.77
C LEU A 75 8.14 27.91 8.31
N ASN A 76 9.04 27.61 7.38
CA ASN A 76 9.26 26.25 6.90
C ASN A 76 9.72 25.28 8.00
N LYS A 77 10.32 25.78 9.10
CA LYS A 77 10.72 24.94 10.24
C LYS A 77 9.54 24.33 10.98
N ASP A 78 8.39 25.00 10.93
CA ASP A 78 7.16 24.58 11.61
C ASP A 78 6.34 23.58 10.77
N ILE A 79 6.75 23.34 9.52
CA ILE A 79 6.12 22.37 8.61
C ILE A 79 6.72 20.99 8.82
N ASN A 80 5.89 19.98 9.07
CA ASN A 80 6.31 18.59 9.10
C ASN A 80 6.44 18.02 7.69
N TRP A 81 7.66 17.77 7.23
CA TRP A 81 7.94 17.19 5.92
C TRP A 81 8.16 15.68 6.00
N VAL A 82 7.52 14.93 5.11
CA VAL A 82 7.73 13.50 4.91
C VAL A 82 8.14 13.27 3.44
N PRO A 83 9.42 12.96 3.17
CA PRO A 83 10.50 12.70 4.11
C PRO A 83 11.13 13.99 4.70
N LYS A 84 11.62 13.89 5.95
CA LYS A 84 12.14 15.02 6.74
C LYS A 84 13.25 15.82 6.05
N HIS A 85 14.11 15.14 5.28
CA HIS A 85 15.25 15.79 4.62
C HIS A 85 14.86 16.84 3.57
N LEU A 86 13.59 16.91 3.15
CA LEU A 86 13.13 17.93 2.21
C LEU A 86 13.08 19.34 2.82
N GLN A 87 12.82 19.44 4.13
CA GLN A 87 12.70 20.69 4.86
C GLN A 87 13.95 21.57 4.67
N ASP A 88 15.13 21.02 5.01
CA ASP A 88 16.43 21.71 4.86
C ASP A 88 17.10 21.42 3.52
N GLY A 89 16.66 20.37 2.82
CA GLY A 89 17.18 19.94 1.53
C GLY A 89 16.49 20.62 0.36
N ARG A 90 15.78 19.83 -0.46
CA ARG A 90 15.26 20.29 -1.77
C ARG A 90 14.36 21.52 -1.66
N PHE A 91 13.52 21.62 -0.63
CA PHE A 91 12.61 22.75 -0.45
C PHE A 91 13.33 23.96 0.16
N GLY A 92 14.01 23.78 1.29
CA GLY A 92 14.78 24.85 1.95
C GLY A 92 15.83 25.49 1.05
N LYS A 93 16.65 24.68 0.36
CA LYS A 93 17.61 25.17 -0.65
C LYS A 93 16.93 25.81 -1.86
N GLY A 94 15.73 25.36 -2.20
CA GLY A 94 14.90 26.00 -3.21
C GLY A 94 14.52 27.43 -2.84
N ILE A 95 14.13 27.66 -1.58
CA ILE A 95 13.79 29.00 -1.07
C ILE A 95 15.03 29.91 -1.04
N GLU A 96 16.17 29.42 -0.54
CA GLU A 96 17.43 30.20 -0.49
C GLU A 96 17.81 30.79 -1.86
N GLN A 97 17.65 29.99 -2.92
CA GLN A 97 18.06 30.33 -4.29
C GLN A 97 16.94 30.95 -5.13
N ALA A 98 15.72 31.07 -4.60
CA ALA A 98 14.56 31.50 -5.39
C ALA A 98 14.75 32.92 -5.96
N PRO A 99 14.55 33.16 -7.27
CA PRO A 99 14.49 34.52 -7.79
C PRO A 99 13.14 35.16 -7.45
N ASP A 100 13.02 36.46 -7.71
CA ASP A 100 11.70 37.11 -7.79
C ASP A 100 10.82 36.39 -8.81
N TRP A 101 9.56 36.17 -8.45
CA TRP A 101 8.65 35.34 -9.24
C TRP A 101 7.98 36.17 -10.32
N CYS A 102 8.32 35.90 -11.59
CA CYS A 102 7.63 36.48 -12.74
C CYS A 102 6.20 35.92 -12.84
N ILE A 103 5.20 36.77 -12.58
CA ILE A 103 3.79 36.41 -12.56
C ILE A 103 3.01 36.81 -13.82
N SER A 104 3.58 37.63 -14.69
CA SER A 104 2.91 38.01 -15.94
C SER A 104 3.18 37.02 -17.07
N ARG A 105 2.17 36.70 -17.87
CA ARG A 105 2.25 35.85 -19.06
C ARG A 105 1.61 36.54 -20.26
N SER A 106 2.26 36.50 -21.42
CA SER A 106 1.69 36.96 -22.69
C SER A 106 0.85 35.83 -23.31
N ARG A 107 -0.30 35.54 -22.70
CA ARG A 107 -1.24 34.48 -23.09
C ARG A 107 -2.69 34.99 -23.10
N TYR A 108 -3.62 34.13 -23.49
CA TYR A 108 -5.04 34.45 -23.66
C TYR A 108 -5.92 33.82 -22.58
N TRP A 109 -5.84 32.50 -22.42
CA TRP A 109 -6.66 31.74 -21.46
C TRP A 109 -5.96 31.59 -20.10
N ALA A 110 -6.20 32.55 -19.21
CA ALA A 110 -5.86 32.55 -17.78
C ALA A 110 -6.53 33.75 -17.12
N THR A 111 -6.42 33.86 -15.79
CA THR A 111 -6.92 35.03 -15.04
C THR A 111 -6.24 36.31 -15.52
N PRO A 112 -7.00 37.31 -16.03
CA PRO A 112 -6.41 38.55 -16.52
C PRO A 112 -5.78 39.36 -15.39
N MET A 113 -4.62 39.98 -15.62
CA MET A 113 -4.02 40.85 -14.60
C MET A 113 -4.92 42.07 -14.39
N PRO A 114 -5.33 42.39 -13.13
CA PRO A 114 -6.28 43.45 -12.85
C PRO A 114 -5.58 44.82 -12.78
N VAL A 115 -4.76 45.13 -13.79
CA VAL A 115 -3.98 46.37 -13.86
C VAL A 115 -4.39 47.18 -15.07
N TRP A 116 -4.90 48.38 -14.81
CA TRP A 116 -5.23 49.39 -15.81
C TRP A 116 -4.10 50.41 -15.88
N ARG A 117 -3.66 50.76 -17.08
CA ARG A 117 -2.53 51.65 -17.31
C ARG A 117 -2.91 52.78 -18.27
N SER A 118 -2.52 54.00 -17.94
CA SER A 118 -2.66 55.17 -18.80
C SER A 118 -1.49 55.29 -19.80
N LYS A 119 -1.62 56.18 -20.79
CA LYS A 119 -0.57 56.39 -21.81
C LYS A 119 0.76 56.92 -21.24
N ASP A 120 0.72 57.69 -20.16
CA ASP A 120 1.89 58.22 -19.45
C ASP A 120 2.50 57.23 -18.44
N GLY A 121 1.88 56.06 -18.25
CA GLY A 121 2.43 54.95 -17.49
C GLY A 121 1.92 54.81 -16.05
N GLU A 122 1.02 55.69 -15.60
CA GLU A 122 0.32 55.56 -14.32
C GLU A 122 -0.55 54.30 -14.31
N THR A 123 -0.64 53.62 -13.17
CA THR A 123 -1.32 52.32 -13.04
C THR A 123 -2.35 52.32 -11.91
N ILE A 124 -3.51 51.72 -12.17
CA ILE A 124 -4.55 51.41 -11.20
C ILE A 124 -4.63 49.88 -11.08
N VAL A 125 -4.54 49.34 -9.87
CA VAL A 125 -4.72 47.91 -9.60
C VAL A 125 -6.07 47.74 -8.93
N VAL A 126 -6.94 46.93 -9.53
CA VAL A 126 -8.31 46.73 -9.07
C VAL A 126 -8.38 45.45 -8.24
N SER A 127 -9.08 45.52 -7.11
CA SER A 127 -9.16 44.46 -6.09
C SER A 127 -10.47 43.68 -6.09
N SER A 128 -11.52 44.17 -6.75
CA SER A 128 -12.81 43.48 -6.84
C SER A 128 -13.61 43.86 -8.08
N VAL A 129 -14.59 43.02 -8.45
CA VAL A 129 -15.57 43.32 -9.50
C VAL A 129 -16.31 44.62 -9.17
N LYS A 130 -16.75 44.78 -7.92
CA LYS A 130 -17.47 45.97 -7.46
C LYS A 130 -16.64 47.24 -7.64
N GLU A 131 -15.36 47.22 -7.26
CA GLU A 131 -14.46 48.35 -7.47
C GLU A 131 -14.28 48.66 -8.96
N LEU A 132 -14.19 47.64 -9.83
CA LEU A 132 -14.09 47.84 -11.27
C LEU A 132 -15.34 48.53 -11.83
N GLU A 133 -16.53 48.09 -11.42
CA GLU A 133 -17.80 48.68 -11.85
C GLU A 133 -17.94 50.13 -11.37
N GLU A 134 -17.55 50.42 -10.13
CA GLU A 134 -17.57 51.77 -9.55
C GLU A 134 -16.59 52.72 -10.25
N LEU A 135 -15.37 52.26 -10.57
CA LEU A 135 -14.34 53.06 -11.24
C LEU A 135 -14.61 53.27 -12.73
N SER A 136 -15.16 52.27 -13.41
CA SER A 136 -15.40 52.33 -14.86
C SER A 136 -16.78 52.87 -15.23
N GLY A 137 -17.77 52.77 -14.32
CA GLY A 137 -19.18 53.01 -14.64
C GLY A 137 -19.78 51.94 -15.58
N GLN A 138 -19.05 50.86 -15.84
CA GLN A 138 -19.45 49.77 -16.73
C GLN A 138 -19.74 48.51 -15.91
N LYS A 139 -20.77 47.75 -16.31
CA LYS A 139 -21.09 46.48 -15.67
C LYS A 139 -20.10 45.40 -16.12
N VAL A 140 -19.63 44.57 -15.19
CA VAL A 140 -18.71 43.47 -15.49
C VAL A 140 -19.52 42.18 -15.64
N GLU A 141 -19.60 41.65 -16.86
CA GLU A 141 -20.32 40.40 -17.13
C GLU A 141 -19.41 39.17 -17.15
N ASP A 142 -18.17 39.32 -17.65
CA ASP A 142 -17.17 38.26 -17.68
C ASP A 142 -15.78 38.86 -17.39
N LEU A 143 -15.05 38.20 -16.49
CA LEU A 143 -13.70 38.59 -16.09
C LEU A 143 -12.61 38.10 -17.06
N HIS A 144 -12.94 37.25 -18.02
CA HIS A 144 -11.98 36.72 -18.98
C HIS A 144 -11.71 37.66 -20.15
N ARG A 145 -10.57 37.44 -20.80
CA ARG A 145 -10.32 38.00 -22.13
C ARG A 145 -11.21 37.30 -23.17
N PRO A 146 -11.73 38.02 -24.17
CA PRO A 146 -11.45 39.43 -24.47
C PRO A 146 -12.32 40.44 -23.72
N TYR A 147 -13.40 40.01 -23.07
CA TYR A 147 -14.45 40.90 -22.55
C TYR A 147 -13.94 41.94 -21.55
N ILE A 148 -13.10 41.54 -20.59
CA ILE A 148 -12.52 42.47 -19.62
C ILE A 148 -11.54 43.48 -20.25
N ASP A 149 -11.03 43.21 -21.46
CA ASP A 149 -10.13 44.14 -22.16
C ASP A 149 -10.89 45.37 -22.69
N GLU A 150 -12.22 45.31 -22.82
CA GLU A 150 -13.07 46.39 -23.32
C GLU A 150 -13.39 47.45 -22.24
N ILE A 151 -13.24 47.09 -20.96
CA ILE A 151 -13.55 47.97 -19.84
C ILE A 151 -12.41 48.98 -19.63
N THR A 152 -12.76 50.27 -19.64
CA THR A 152 -11.84 51.39 -19.45
C THR A 152 -12.21 52.20 -18.22
N ILE A 153 -11.21 52.78 -17.57
CA ILE A 153 -11.39 53.66 -16.40
C ILE A 153 -11.02 55.07 -16.80
N GLU A 154 -11.91 56.04 -16.56
CA GLU A 154 -11.64 57.46 -16.74
C GLU A 154 -11.46 58.13 -15.37
N LYS A 155 -10.27 58.67 -15.12
CA LYS A 155 -9.94 59.33 -13.84
C LYS A 155 -8.99 60.50 -14.07
N ASP A 156 -9.29 61.65 -13.48
CA ASP A 156 -8.48 62.87 -13.56
C ASP A 156 -8.15 63.30 -15.01
N GLY A 157 -9.11 63.11 -15.94
CA GLY A 157 -8.94 63.41 -17.36
C GLY A 157 -8.06 62.43 -18.14
N LYS A 158 -7.63 61.33 -17.53
CA LYS A 158 -6.86 60.24 -18.15
C LYS A 158 -7.73 59.02 -18.39
N VAL A 159 -7.48 58.34 -19.51
CA VAL A 159 -8.07 57.03 -19.84
C VAL A 159 -7.05 55.94 -19.53
N TYR A 160 -7.48 54.95 -18.76
CA TYR A 160 -6.69 53.77 -18.44
C TYR A 160 -7.29 52.55 -19.13
N THR A 161 -6.44 51.74 -19.75
CA THR A 161 -6.81 50.46 -20.38
C THR A 161 -6.11 49.31 -19.68
N ARG A 162 -6.74 48.14 -19.58
CA ARG A 162 -6.11 46.96 -18.99
C ARG A 162 -4.82 46.60 -19.75
N ILE A 163 -3.78 46.23 -19.02
CA ILE A 163 -2.56 45.69 -19.64
C ILE A 163 -2.86 44.33 -20.31
N PRO A 164 -2.19 43.93 -21.41
CA PRO A 164 -2.55 42.71 -22.12
C PRO A 164 -2.20 41.41 -21.38
N GLU A 165 -1.30 41.45 -20.40
CA GLU A 165 -0.81 40.28 -19.68
C GLU A 165 -1.90 39.60 -18.83
N VAL A 166 -1.78 38.28 -18.71
CA VAL A 166 -2.56 37.43 -17.79
C VAL A 166 -1.64 36.87 -16.71
N LEU A 167 -2.22 36.38 -15.62
CA LEU A 167 -1.46 35.81 -14.51
C LEU A 167 -0.86 34.44 -14.85
N ASP A 168 0.26 34.13 -14.21
CA ASP A 168 0.83 32.79 -14.16
C ASP A 168 -0.15 31.82 -13.47
N CYS A 169 -0.39 30.66 -14.07
CA CYS A 169 -1.35 29.67 -13.51
C CYS A 169 -0.95 29.16 -12.11
N TRP A 170 0.32 29.28 -11.74
CA TRP A 170 0.77 28.99 -10.38
C TRP A 170 0.30 30.02 -9.34
N MET A 171 -0.06 31.25 -9.77
CA MET A 171 -0.71 32.24 -8.90
C MET A 171 -2.12 31.78 -8.54
N GLU A 172 -2.87 31.28 -9.51
CA GLU A 172 -4.20 30.69 -9.29
C GLU A 172 -4.10 29.49 -8.33
N SER A 173 -3.17 28.58 -8.62
CA SER A 173 -2.94 27.38 -7.81
C SER A 173 -2.46 27.72 -6.39
N GLY A 174 -1.58 28.71 -6.25
CA GLY A 174 -1.09 29.19 -4.95
C GLY A 174 -2.14 29.96 -4.15
N SER A 175 -3.13 30.55 -4.83
CA SER A 175 -4.26 31.24 -4.21
C SER A 175 -5.39 30.31 -3.76
N MET A 176 -5.33 29.03 -4.15
CA MET A 176 -6.39 28.04 -3.90
C MET A 176 -6.93 28.04 -2.45
N PRO A 177 -6.10 28.13 -1.37
CA PRO A 177 -6.61 28.05 0.00
C PRO A 177 -7.70 29.05 0.34
N PHE A 178 -7.57 30.30 -0.13
CA PHE A 178 -8.51 31.39 0.15
C PHE A 178 -9.46 31.64 -1.03
N ALA A 179 -8.99 31.48 -2.27
CA ALA A 179 -9.79 31.71 -3.47
C ALA A 179 -10.96 30.72 -3.61
N GLN A 180 -10.78 29.45 -3.20
CA GLN A 180 -11.83 28.43 -3.31
C GLN A 180 -13.10 28.73 -2.50
N VAL A 181 -12.98 29.59 -1.47
CA VAL A 181 -14.09 29.99 -0.59
C VAL A 181 -14.50 31.45 -0.80
N HIS A 182 -14.01 32.10 -1.86
CA HIS A 182 -14.30 33.50 -2.17
C HIS A 182 -13.86 34.49 -1.06
N TYR A 183 -12.83 34.14 -0.28
CA TYR A 183 -12.23 35.05 0.71
C TYR A 183 -11.55 36.24 0.02
N PRO A 184 -11.66 37.48 0.53
CA PRO A 184 -12.30 37.88 1.80
C PRO A 184 -13.77 38.30 1.67
N PHE A 185 -14.41 38.12 0.51
CA PHE A 185 -15.76 38.60 0.27
C PHE A 185 -16.81 37.75 0.99
N GLU A 186 -16.57 36.45 1.09
CA GLU A 186 -17.45 35.48 1.73
C GLU A 186 -16.64 34.44 2.53
N ASN A 187 -17.34 33.67 3.37
CA ASN A 187 -16.80 32.49 4.06
C ASN A 187 -15.54 32.72 4.92
N GLU A 188 -15.35 33.94 5.44
CA GLU A 188 -14.21 34.31 6.28
C GLU A 188 -13.97 33.32 7.43
N LYS A 189 -15.00 33.08 8.25
CA LYS A 189 -14.92 32.11 9.36
C LYS A 189 -14.51 30.71 8.89
N LYS A 190 -15.02 30.26 7.74
CA LYS A 190 -14.66 28.93 7.18
C LYS A 190 -13.19 28.91 6.75
N PHE A 191 -12.67 29.99 6.18
CA PHE A 191 -11.24 30.08 5.86
C PHE A 191 -10.40 30.05 7.15
N GLU A 192 -10.72 30.91 8.11
CA GLU A 192 -9.95 31.05 9.35
C GLU A 192 -9.93 29.77 10.21
N GLU A 193 -11.03 29.01 10.25
CA GLU A 193 -11.11 27.74 10.99
C GLU A 193 -10.33 26.60 10.31
N ASN A 194 -10.09 26.68 9.00
CA ASN A 194 -9.47 25.60 8.21
C ASN A 194 -8.06 25.96 7.68
N TYR A 195 -7.58 27.17 7.94
CA TYR A 195 -6.26 27.64 7.53
C TYR A 195 -5.30 27.75 8.73
N PRO A 196 -4.06 27.26 8.62
CA PRO A 196 -3.47 26.53 7.50
C PRO A 196 -3.94 25.08 7.41
N GLY A 197 -3.88 24.49 6.21
CA GLY A 197 -4.35 23.12 5.97
C GLY A 197 -3.53 22.08 6.73
N ASP A 198 -4.18 21.05 7.28
CA ASP A 198 -3.49 20.06 8.12
C ASP A 198 -2.56 19.13 7.35
N TYR A 199 -2.92 18.76 6.11
CA TYR A 199 -2.23 17.74 5.33
C TYR A 199 -2.32 18.03 3.82
N ILE A 200 -1.21 17.80 3.12
CA ILE A 200 -1.16 17.81 1.65
C ILE A 200 -0.20 16.71 1.17
N VAL A 201 -0.54 16.07 0.04
CA VAL A 201 0.31 15.06 -0.59
C VAL A 201 0.41 15.23 -2.08
N GLU A 202 1.63 15.35 -2.59
CA GLU A 202 1.90 15.47 -4.03
C GLU A 202 3.26 14.91 -4.40
N TYR A 203 3.52 14.74 -5.69
CA TYR A 203 4.82 14.25 -6.14
C TYR A 203 5.97 15.24 -5.83
N ILE A 204 7.16 14.70 -5.61
CA ILE A 204 8.33 15.39 -5.06
C ILE A 204 8.77 16.66 -5.81
N ALA A 205 8.49 16.83 -7.11
CA ALA A 205 8.86 18.08 -7.77
C ALA A 205 7.88 19.25 -7.55
N GLN A 206 6.75 19.03 -6.86
CA GLN A 206 5.94 20.14 -6.32
C GLN A 206 6.69 20.99 -5.29
N THR A 207 7.81 20.49 -4.73
CA THR A 207 8.78 21.29 -3.96
C THR A 207 9.32 22.51 -4.69
N ARG A 208 9.21 22.55 -6.03
CA ARG A 208 9.60 23.71 -6.87
C ARG A 208 8.42 24.36 -7.60
N ALA A 209 7.21 23.93 -7.28
CA ALA A 209 5.99 24.38 -7.94
C ALA A 209 4.91 24.62 -6.90
N TRP A 210 3.88 23.77 -6.78
CA TRP A 210 2.69 24.10 -5.98
C TRP A 210 2.99 24.38 -4.51
N PHE A 211 3.78 23.53 -3.83
CA PHE A 211 4.18 23.77 -2.44
C PHE A 211 4.92 25.10 -2.27
N TYR A 212 5.79 25.43 -3.23
CA TYR A 212 6.58 26.64 -3.20
C TYR A 212 5.69 27.89 -3.36
N VAL A 213 4.82 27.93 -4.37
CA VAL A 213 3.97 29.11 -4.61
C VAL A 213 2.91 29.28 -3.51
N MET A 214 2.38 28.19 -2.95
CA MET A 214 1.50 28.25 -1.78
C MET A 214 2.24 28.85 -0.57
N HIS A 215 3.48 28.46 -0.33
CA HIS A 215 4.28 29.00 0.78
C HIS A 215 4.66 30.48 0.56
N VAL A 216 4.95 30.88 -0.68
CA VAL A 216 5.16 32.29 -1.05
C VAL A 216 3.90 33.11 -0.76
N MET A 217 2.75 32.68 -1.27
CA MET A 217 1.47 33.40 -1.10
C MET A 217 1.05 33.47 0.37
N SER A 218 1.18 32.36 1.10
CA SER A 218 0.90 32.30 2.54
C SER A 218 1.76 33.26 3.34
N THR A 219 3.07 33.27 3.07
CA THR A 219 4.00 34.17 3.77
C THR A 219 3.69 35.64 3.43
N ALA A 220 3.41 35.93 2.17
CA ALA A 220 3.16 37.30 1.70
C ALA A 220 1.84 37.90 2.23
N LEU A 221 0.78 37.10 2.29
CA LEU A 221 -0.57 37.58 2.60
C LEU A 221 -0.96 37.38 4.07
N PHE A 222 -0.47 36.31 4.71
CA PHE A 222 -0.97 35.88 6.02
C PHE A 222 0.14 35.70 7.07
N ASP A 223 1.40 35.93 6.72
CA ASP A 223 2.57 35.66 7.58
C ASP A 223 2.55 34.28 8.27
N SER A 224 2.10 33.26 7.54
CA SER A 224 1.84 31.92 8.05
C SER A 224 2.43 30.82 7.16
N ILE A 225 2.50 29.59 7.66
CA ILE A 225 2.68 28.39 6.84
C ILE A 225 1.42 28.13 6.01
N SER A 226 1.56 27.45 4.86
CA SER A 226 0.38 27.08 4.05
C SER A 226 -0.23 25.74 4.46
N PHE A 227 0.60 24.84 5.01
CA PHE A 227 0.22 23.50 5.43
C PHE A 227 1.05 23.05 6.64
N LYS A 228 0.46 22.23 7.52
CA LYS A 228 1.12 21.69 8.71
C LYS A 228 1.94 20.44 8.39
N ASN A 229 1.40 19.52 7.58
CA ASN A 229 2.06 18.28 7.18
C ASN A 229 2.13 18.15 5.65
N VAL A 230 3.32 17.86 5.12
CA VAL A 230 3.56 17.66 3.68
C VAL A 230 4.14 16.28 3.45
N VAL A 231 3.39 15.43 2.77
CA VAL A 231 3.91 14.17 2.25
C VAL A 231 4.28 14.36 0.79
N THR A 232 5.46 13.89 0.41
CA THR A 232 5.85 13.88 -0.99
C THR A 232 5.93 12.46 -1.52
N THR A 233 5.32 12.23 -2.69
CA THR A 233 5.49 10.96 -3.39
C THR A 233 6.70 11.00 -4.32
N GLY A 234 7.36 9.87 -4.52
CA GLY A 234 8.43 9.76 -5.51
C GLY A 234 7.91 9.69 -6.95
N VAL A 235 8.74 9.22 -7.87
CA VAL A 235 8.36 9.06 -9.29
C VAL A 235 8.14 7.59 -9.61
N MET A 236 6.95 7.28 -10.12
CA MET A 236 6.65 5.95 -10.67
C MET A 236 7.23 5.82 -12.07
N SER A 237 7.99 4.75 -12.29
CA SER A 237 8.45 4.32 -13.61
C SER A 237 7.49 3.28 -14.19
N GLY A 238 7.37 3.25 -15.52
CA GLY A 238 6.63 2.21 -16.22
C GLY A 238 7.39 0.88 -16.25
N ASN A 239 6.82 -0.11 -16.95
CA ASN A 239 7.32 -1.48 -17.05
C ASN A 239 8.69 -1.59 -17.75
N ASP A 240 9.12 -0.52 -18.41
CA ASP A 240 10.39 -0.40 -19.13
C ASP A 240 11.46 0.40 -18.36
N GLY A 241 11.19 0.75 -17.09
CA GLY A 241 12.09 1.53 -16.23
C GLY A 241 12.19 3.02 -16.57
N ARG A 242 11.48 3.50 -17.61
CA ARG A 242 11.38 4.93 -17.92
C ARG A 242 10.26 5.56 -17.11
N LYS A 243 10.29 6.88 -16.93
CA LYS A 243 9.17 7.63 -16.34
C LYS A 243 7.87 7.27 -17.07
N MET A 244 6.84 6.96 -16.30
CA MET A 244 5.52 6.62 -16.84
C MET A 244 4.98 7.75 -17.74
N SER A 245 4.52 7.40 -18.94
CA SER A 245 4.06 8.37 -19.94
C SER A 245 3.01 7.79 -20.86
N LYS A 246 1.90 8.53 -21.06
CA LYS A 246 0.87 8.19 -22.04
C LYS A 246 1.44 8.02 -23.45
N THR A 247 2.40 8.85 -23.83
CA THR A 247 3.06 8.80 -25.14
C THR A 247 3.88 7.54 -25.33
N TYR A 248 4.49 7.01 -24.26
CA TYR A 248 5.27 5.78 -24.33
C TYR A 248 4.43 4.51 -24.21
N GLY A 249 3.20 4.61 -23.69
CA GLY A 249 2.34 3.44 -23.46
C GLY A 249 3.00 2.42 -22.53
N ASN A 250 3.86 2.86 -21.61
CA ASN A 250 4.74 1.99 -20.83
C ASN A 250 4.14 1.52 -19.49
N TYR A 251 2.82 1.50 -19.37
CA TYR A 251 2.11 1.09 -18.15
C TYR A 251 0.69 0.62 -18.49
N THR A 252 0.14 -0.26 -17.66
CA THR A 252 -1.26 -0.69 -17.76
C THR A 252 -2.19 0.45 -17.35
N ASP A 253 -3.29 0.66 -18.09
CA ASP A 253 -4.22 1.74 -17.78
C ASP A 253 -4.84 1.57 -16.38
N PRO A 254 -4.88 2.62 -15.54
CA PRO A 254 -5.45 2.54 -14.20
C PRO A 254 -6.89 2.05 -14.17
N LYS A 255 -7.71 2.40 -15.17
CA LYS A 255 -9.09 1.95 -15.27
C LYS A 255 -9.16 0.45 -15.52
N GLU A 256 -8.33 -0.06 -16.43
CA GLU A 256 -8.24 -1.50 -16.69
C GLU A 256 -7.83 -2.28 -15.44
N LEU A 257 -6.85 -1.77 -14.67
CA LEU A 257 -6.43 -2.39 -13.41
C LEU A 257 -7.55 -2.42 -12.37
N LEU A 258 -8.29 -1.31 -12.24
CA LEU A 258 -9.41 -1.21 -11.30
C LEU A 258 -10.54 -2.19 -11.66
N GLU A 259 -10.84 -2.35 -12.95
CA GLU A 259 -11.88 -3.27 -13.44
C GLU A 259 -11.47 -4.74 -13.31
N THR A 260 -10.19 -5.06 -13.47
CA THR A 260 -9.71 -6.45 -13.52
C THR A 260 -9.18 -7.00 -12.19
N ILE A 261 -8.51 -6.17 -11.39
CA ILE A 261 -7.84 -6.58 -10.14
C ILE A 261 -8.50 -5.95 -8.90
N GLY A 262 -9.04 -4.73 -9.04
CA GLY A 262 -9.78 -4.04 -7.99
C GLY A 262 -8.95 -3.00 -7.21
N GLY A 263 -9.67 -2.08 -6.57
CA GLY A 263 -9.07 -0.90 -5.91
C GLY A 263 -8.21 -1.22 -4.70
N ASP A 264 -8.58 -2.20 -3.86
CA ASP A 264 -7.85 -2.51 -2.63
C ASP A 264 -6.45 -3.07 -2.91
N ALA A 265 -6.30 -3.91 -3.95
CA ALA A 265 -5.00 -4.43 -4.34
C ALA A 265 -4.07 -3.32 -4.84
N LEU A 266 -4.60 -2.40 -5.66
CA LEU A 266 -3.86 -1.23 -6.12
C LEU A 266 -3.47 -0.31 -4.95
N ARG A 267 -4.36 -0.11 -3.97
CA ARG A 267 -4.08 0.67 -2.75
C ARG A 267 -2.98 0.02 -1.92
N LEU A 268 -3.04 -1.29 -1.65
CA LEU A 268 -1.98 -2.00 -0.91
C LEU A 268 -0.63 -1.85 -1.60
N PHE A 269 -0.57 -2.01 -2.93
CA PHE A 269 0.64 -1.84 -3.70
C PHE A 269 1.20 -0.40 -3.62
N LEU A 270 0.37 0.60 -3.88
CA LEU A 270 0.80 2.00 -3.89
C LEU A 270 1.17 2.50 -2.49
N MET A 271 0.37 2.17 -1.47
CA MET A 271 0.59 2.62 -0.10
C MET A 271 1.75 1.89 0.58
N GLY A 272 2.00 0.63 0.20
CA GLY A 272 3.16 -0.15 0.65
C GLY A 272 4.46 0.18 -0.09
N SER A 273 4.39 1.01 -1.14
CA SER A 273 5.52 1.34 -1.99
C SER A 273 6.39 2.45 -1.40
N PRO A 274 7.73 2.44 -1.62
CA PRO A 274 8.61 3.52 -1.23
C PRO A 274 8.25 4.87 -1.89
N LEU A 275 7.35 4.86 -2.88
CA LEU A 275 6.71 6.07 -3.41
C LEU A 275 6.15 6.97 -2.32
N MET A 276 5.50 6.41 -1.30
CA MET A 276 4.84 7.22 -0.26
C MET A 276 5.82 7.93 0.68
N VAL A 277 7.13 7.70 0.54
CA VAL A 277 8.19 8.38 1.30
C VAL A 277 9.18 9.11 0.38
N GLY A 278 8.74 9.48 -0.83
CA GLY A 278 9.50 10.34 -1.75
C GLY A 278 10.51 9.60 -2.63
N GLU A 279 10.58 8.26 -2.55
CA GLU A 279 11.50 7.45 -3.35
C GLU A 279 10.85 6.94 -4.63
N ASN A 280 11.65 6.66 -5.66
CA ASN A 280 11.13 6.13 -6.92
C ASN A 280 10.77 4.65 -6.79
N ALA A 281 9.72 4.24 -7.51
CA ALA A 281 9.37 2.82 -7.63
C ALA A 281 9.04 2.48 -9.09
N ASN A 282 9.07 1.19 -9.40
CA ASN A 282 8.59 0.66 -10.66
C ASN A 282 7.15 0.19 -10.50
N PHE A 283 6.36 0.40 -11.55
CA PHE A 283 5.04 -0.21 -11.63
C PHE A 283 5.20 -1.72 -11.86
N ASP A 284 4.53 -2.54 -11.04
CA ASP A 284 4.60 -4.00 -11.12
C ASP A 284 3.20 -4.59 -10.93
N GLU A 285 2.58 -4.99 -12.04
CA GLU A 285 1.26 -5.64 -12.01
C GLU A 285 1.28 -7.00 -11.32
N GLY A 286 2.41 -7.73 -11.38
CA GLY A 286 2.58 -9.01 -10.71
C GLY A 286 2.48 -8.84 -9.19
N GLU A 287 3.07 -7.78 -8.65
CA GLU A 287 2.98 -7.48 -7.22
C GLU A 287 1.57 -7.07 -6.80
N ILE A 288 0.82 -6.33 -7.64
CA ILE A 288 -0.60 -6.02 -7.38
C ILE A 288 -1.41 -7.33 -7.31
N ARG A 289 -1.18 -8.27 -8.23
CA ARG A 289 -1.83 -9.60 -8.21
C ARG A 289 -1.43 -10.41 -6.96
N ASN A 290 -0.18 -10.27 -6.49
CA ASN A 290 0.25 -10.89 -5.24
C ASN A 290 -0.52 -10.32 -4.03
N LYS A 291 -0.85 -9.03 -4.01
CA LYS A 291 -1.69 -8.44 -2.94
C LYS A 291 -3.07 -9.10 -2.88
N VAL A 292 -3.68 -9.39 -4.03
CA VAL A 292 -4.93 -10.18 -4.07
C VAL A 292 -4.71 -11.59 -3.50
N LYS A 293 -3.70 -12.30 -4.00
CA LYS A 293 -3.47 -13.72 -3.66
C LYS A 293 -3.10 -13.92 -2.19
N ASN A 294 -2.29 -13.03 -1.63
CA ASN A 294 -1.66 -13.22 -0.32
C ASN A 294 -2.36 -12.44 0.80
N VAL A 295 -3.18 -11.43 0.48
CA VAL A 295 -3.87 -10.60 1.48
C VAL A 295 -5.39 -10.70 1.31
N LEU A 296 -5.93 -10.24 0.17
CA LEU A 296 -7.38 -10.13 0.01
C LEU A 296 -8.08 -11.50 0.01
N ASN A 297 -7.54 -12.48 -0.70
CA ASN A 297 -8.09 -13.84 -0.76
C ASN A 297 -8.04 -14.55 0.61
N PRO A 298 -6.90 -14.60 1.33
CA PRO A 298 -6.87 -15.20 2.67
C PRO A 298 -7.82 -14.54 3.66
N LEU A 299 -7.97 -13.21 3.60
CA LEU A 299 -8.92 -12.49 4.45
C LEU A 299 -10.36 -12.88 4.13
N TRP A 300 -10.76 -12.85 2.85
CA TRP A 300 -12.10 -13.24 2.42
C TRP A 300 -12.41 -14.72 2.73
N ASN A 301 -11.43 -15.61 2.54
CA ASN A 301 -11.55 -17.01 2.89
C ASN A 301 -11.73 -17.22 4.40
N SER A 302 -11.10 -16.38 5.23
CA SER A 302 -11.27 -16.44 6.70
C SER A 302 -12.69 -16.04 7.11
N LEU A 303 -13.27 -15.02 6.46
CA LEU A 303 -14.69 -14.67 6.63
C LEU A 303 -15.61 -15.83 6.18
N LYS A 304 -15.41 -16.37 4.98
CA LYS A 304 -16.26 -17.46 4.46
C LYS A 304 -16.18 -18.70 5.37
N PHE A 305 -14.99 -19.03 5.84
CA PHE A 305 -14.80 -20.09 6.84
C PHE A 305 -15.62 -19.82 8.11
N PHE A 306 -15.57 -18.60 8.65
CA PHE A 306 -16.37 -18.22 9.80
C PHE A 306 -17.88 -18.39 9.54
N LEU A 307 -18.39 -17.83 8.43
CA LEU A 307 -19.82 -17.87 8.11
C LEU A 307 -20.35 -19.31 7.99
N ILE A 308 -19.60 -20.21 7.37
CA ILE A 308 -19.99 -21.63 7.23
C ILE A 308 -20.24 -22.27 8.59
N TYR A 309 -19.32 -22.08 9.55
CA TYR A 309 -19.46 -22.67 10.88
C TYR A 309 -20.48 -21.93 11.75
N ALA A 310 -20.57 -20.61 11.62
CA ALA A 310 -21.59 -19.84 12.31
C ALA A 310 -23.00 -20.29 11.90
N GLU A 311 -23.25 -20.49 10.60
CA GLU A 311 -24.51 -21.02 10.08
C GLU A 311 -24.74 -22.47 10.56
N MET A 312 -23.75 -23.35 10.43
CA MET A 312 -23.84 -24.76 10.83
C MET A 312 -24.28 -24.96 12.29
N TYR A 313 -23.83 -24.08 13.20
CA TYR A 313 -24.16 -24.15 14.62
C TYR A 313 -25.24 -23.17 15.06
N ASN A 314 -25.92 -22.48 14.13
CA ASN A 314 -26.90 -21.43 14.41
C ASN A 314 -26.35 -20.36 15.38
N TRP A 315 -25.08 -20.01 15.24
CA TRP A 315 -24.43 -18.98 16.05
C TRP A 315 -24.90 -17.60 15.59
N ASP A 316 -25.55 -16.86 16.48
CA ASP A 316 -26.23 -15.60 16.16
C ASP A 316 -25.50 -14.34 16.65
N GLY A 317 -24.30 -14.49 17.22
CA GLY A 317 -23.48 -13.39 17.72
C GLY A 317 -24.07 -12.58 18.86
N THR A 318 -25.21 -12.98 19.44
CA THR A 318 -25.88 -12.21 20.50
C THR A 318 -25.15 -12.28 21.84
N LYS A 319 -24.35 -13.32 22.05
CA LYS A 319 -23.54 -13.50 23.27
C LYS A 319 -22.10 -13.87 22.90
N LEU A 320 -21.23 -12.86 22.89
CA LEU A 320 -19.79 -13.08 22.76
C LEU A 320 -19.23 -13.74 24.03
N VAL A 321 -18.44 -14.79 23.85
CA VAL A 321 -17.78 -15.52 24.94
C VAL A 321 -16.30 -15.17 24.93
N GLU A 322 -15.78 -14.72 26.07
CA GLU A 322 -14.35 -14.49 26.25
C GLU A 322 -13.61 -15.83 26.34
N SER A 323 -12.60 -16.01 25.50
CA SER A 323 -11.87 -17.27 25.40
C SER A 323 -10.78 -17.39 26.46
N LYS A 324 -10.63 -18.61 27.01
CA LYS A 324 -9.48 -18.96 27.85
C LYS A 324 -8.34 -19.60 27.08
N ASN A 325 -8.56 -19.96 25.82
CA ASN A 325 -7.57 -20.59 24.95
C ASN A 325 -6.45 -19.60 24.57
N ASP A 326 -5.19 -20.01 24.69
CA ASP A 326 -4.05 -19.13 24.47
C ASP A 326 -3.87 -18.70 23.00
N LEU A 327 -4.31 -19.53 22.03
CA LEU A 327 -4.29 -19.16 20.62
C LEU A 327 -5.34 -18.08 20.29
N ASP A 328 -6.51 -18.12 20.95
CA ASP A 328 -7.54 -17.07 20.86
C ASP A 328 -7.07 -15.75 21.50
N LYS A 329 -6.43 -15.82 22.68
CA LYS A 329 -5.82 -14.65 23.30
C LYS A 329 -4.74 -14.07 22.40
N TRP A 330 -3.88 -14.92 21.84
CA TRP A 330 -2.78 -14.51 20.98
C TRP A 330 -3.30 -13.76 19.74
N ILE A 331 -4.31 -14.25 19.04
CA ILE A 331 -4.78 -13.56 17.83
C ILE A 331 -5.39 -12.19 18.12
N ASN A 332 -6.05 -12.02 19.28
CA ASN A 332 -6.55 -10.71 19.72
C ASN A 332 -5.39 -9.75 20.03
N VAL A 333 -4.41 -10.20 20.81
CA VAL A 333 -3.21 -9.42 21.13
C VAL A 333 -2.42 -9.07 19.87
N ARG A 334 -2.29 -10.02 18.94
CA ARG A 334 -1.62 -9.82 17.65
C ARG A 334 -2.35 -8.79 16.79
N LEU A 335 -3.69 -8.76 16.81
CA LEU A 335 -4.46 -7.71 16.16
C LEU A 335 -4.25 -6.35 16.82
N ASP A 336 -4.25 -6.27 18.15
CA ASP A 336 -3.97 -5.03 18.88
C ASP A 336 -2.57 -4.49 18.54
N GLN A 337 -1.55 -5.35 18.53
CA GLN A 337 -0.21 -4.98 18.06
C GLN A 337 -0.24 -4.42 16.64
N THR A 338 -0.86 -5.13 15.69
CA THR A 338 -0.97 -4.68 14.30
C THR A 338 -1.65 -3.32 14.19
N LEU A 339 -2.74 -3.09 14.92
CA LEU A 339 -3.46 -1.82 14.88
C LEU A 339 -2.67 -0.67 15.53
N LEU A 340 -1.88 -0.94 16.58
CA LEU A 340 -0.96 0.05 17.17
C LEU A 340 0.15 0.43 16.17
N GLU A 341 0.76 -0.55 15.51
CA GLU A 341 1.81 -0.32 14.52
C GLU A 341 1.27 0.44 13.30
N PHE A 342 0.08 0.05 12.83
CA PHE A 342 -0.64 0.71 11.73
C PHE A 342 -1.00 2.15 12.08
N SER A 343 -1.66 2.39 13.23
CA SER A 343 -2.08 3.73 13.62
C SER A 343 -0.88 4.64 13.88
N SER A 344 0.16 4.15 14.56
CA SER A 344 1.37 4.95 14.81
C SER A 344 2.10 5.33 13.52
N SER A 345 2.09 4.45 12.52
CA SER A 345 2.68 4.74 11.20
C SER A 345 1.86 5.78 10.43
N ILE A 346 0.53 5.71 10.47
CA ILE A 346 -0.36 6.71 9.85
C ILE A 346 -0.24 8.07 10.54
N GLU A 347 -0.16 8.13 11.88
CA GLU A 347 0.05 9.38 12.62
C GLU A 347 1.37 10.08 12.23
N LYS A 348 2.37 9.31 11.81
CA LYS A 348 3.66 9.81 11.29
C LYS A 348 3.64 10.05 9.77
N TYR A 349 2.54 9.73 9.10
CA TYR A 349 2.40 9.72 7.64
C TYR A 349 3.39 8.79 6.91
N GLU A 350 3.87 7.74 7.56
CA GLU A 350 4.77 6.73 7.01
C GLU A 350 3.99 5.52 6.48
N MET A 351 3.29 5.71 5.35
CA MET A 351 2.38 4.70 4.79
C MET A 351 3.01 3.32 4.51
N PRO A 352 4.27 3.20 3.99
CA PRO A 352 4.84 1.89 3.71
C PRO A 352 4.99 1.03 4.97
N SER A 353 5.38 1.67 6.08
CA SER A 353 5.47 1.05 7.40
C SER A 353 4.10 0.65 7.95
N ALA A 354 3.03 1.34 7.55
CA ALA A 354 1.66 1.01 7.96
C ALA A 354 1.12 -0.24 7.24
N VAL A 355 1.46 -0.46 5.97
CA VAL A 355 0.90 -1.59 5.19
C VAL A 355 1.42 -2.94 5.69
N ARG A 356 2.71 -3.04 6.01
CA ARG A 356 3.35 -4.31 6.35
C ARG A 356 2.72 -5.05 7.54
N PRO A 357 2.45 -4.42 8.70
CA PRO A 357 1.79 -5.08 9.83
C PRO A 357 0.43 -5.69 9.49
N VAL A 358 -0.31 -5.08 8.56
CA VAL A 358 -1.61 -5.57 8.07
C VAL A 358 -1.43 -6.84 7.24
N GLU A 359 -0.48 -6.86 6.31
CA GLU A 359 -0.19 -8.05 5.49
C GLU A 359 0.29 -9.23 6.34
N ASP A 360 1.18 -8.95 7.30
CA ASP A 360 1.69 -9.94 8.25
C ASP A 360 0.56 -10.50 9.13
N PHE A 361 -0.37 -9.64 9.59
CA PHE A 361 -1.52 -10.07 10.37
C PHE A 361 -2.47 -10.97 9.58
N VAL A 362 -2.79 -10.64 8.33
CA VAL A 362 -3.68 -11.46 7.51
C VAL A 362 -3.07 -12.85 7.29
N THR A 363 -1.75 -12.92 7.11
CA THR A 363 -1.02 -14.19 7.04
C THR A 363 -1.16 -14.97 8.35
N ASP A 364 -0.93 -14.32 9.50
CA ASP A 364 -1.06 -14.94 10.83
C ASP A 364 -2.50 -15.44 11.11
N LEU A 365 -3.51 -14.62 10.77
CA LEU A 365 -4.92 -14.97 10.91
C LEU A 365 -5.24 -16.22 10.11
N SER A 366 -4.84 -16.28 8.84
CA SER A 366 -5.21 -17.39 7.96
C SER A 366 -4.39 -18.66 8.24
N THR A 367 -3.07 -18.52 8.37
CA THR A 367 -2.14 -19.66 8.40
C THR A 367 -1.87 -20.19 9.80
N TRP A 368 -2.01 -19.38 10.84
CA TRP A 368 -1.81 -19.82 12.22
C TRP A 368 -3.12 -19.90 12.98
N TYR A 369 -3.92 -18.85 13.02
CA TYR A 369 -5.14 -18.90 13.82
C TYR A 369 -6.20 -19.82 13.21
N VAL A 370 -6.72 -19.48 12.03
CA VAL A 370 -7.82 -20.22 11.39
C VAL A 370 -7.44 -21.67 11.14
N ARG A 371 -6.26 -21.93 10.56
CA ARG A 371 -5.78 -23.29 10.25
C ARG A 371 -5.70 -24.19 11.49
N ARG A 372 -5.18 -23.66 12.61
CA ARG A 372 -4.92 -24.43 13.83
C ARG A 372 -6.16 -24.55 14.72
N SER A 373 -7.14 -23.67 14.52
CA SER A 373 -8.43 -23.72 15.23
C SER A 373 -9.51 -24.54 14.50
N ARG A 374 -9.28 -25.05 13.27
CA ARG A 374 -10.30 -25.78 12.48
C ARG A 374 -11.02 -26.89 13.26
N GLY A 375 -10.29 -27.66 14.06
CA GLY A 375 -10.87 -28.74 14.87
C GLY A 375 -11.84 -28.22 15.95
N ARG A 376 -11.62 -27.00 16.46
CA ARG A 376 -12.53 -26.34 17.42
C ARG A 376 -13.78 -25.82 16.73
N PHE A 377 -13.63 -25.19 15.56
CA PHE A 377 -14.77 -24.78 14.73
C PHE A 377 -15.65 -25.97 14.32
N ALA A 378 -15.04 -27.10 13.92
CA ALA A 378 -15.76 -28.34 13.60
C ALA A 378 -16.46 -29.01 14.79
N LYS A 379 -16.27 -28.52 16.01
CA LYS A 379 -16.98 -28.95 17.22
C LYS A 379 -17.99 -27.91 17.72
N GLY A 380 -18.14 -26.78 17.03
CA GLY A 380 -19.03 -25.69 17.44
C GLY A 380 -18.54 -24.93 18.66
N ASP A 381 -17.24 -24.80 18.84
CA ASP A 381 -16.65 -24.05 19.95
C ASP A 381 -17.05 -22.56 19.90
N ALA A 382 -17.89 -22.15 20.85
CA ALA A 382 -18.41 -20.79 20.96
C ALA A 382 -17.33 -19.75 21.29
N GLU A 383 -16.24 -20.12 21.97
CA GLU A 383 -15.12 -19.23 22.27
C GLU A 383 -14.34 -18.88 20.98
N ALA A 384 -14.10 -19.89 20.13
CA ALA A 384 -13.42 -19.71 18.84
C ALA A 384 -14.27 -18.89 17.86
N LEU A 385 -15.58 -19.17 17.77
CA LEU A 385 -16.52 -18.39 16.94
C LEU A 385 -16.59 -16.92 17.39
N SER A 386 -16.72 -16.67 18.69
CA SER A 386 -16.74 -15.32 19.25
C SER A 386 -15.43 -14.56 18.99
N THR A 387 -14.30 -15.25 19.09
CA THR A 387 -12.98 -14.67 18.84
C THR A 387 -12.81 -14.27 17.38
N LEU A 388 -13.06 -15.18 16.44
CA LEU A 388 -12.89 -14.89 15.01
C LEU A 388 -13.82 -13.77 14.54
N TYR A 389 -15.07 -13.78 15.00
CA TYR A 389 -16.02 -12.69 14.75
C TYR A 389 -15.47 -11.33 15.22
N SER A 390 -15.02 -11.26 16.48
CA SER A 390 -14.53 -10.02 17.08
C SER A 390 -13.26 -9.52 16.40
N VAL A 391 -12.35 -10.44 16.05
CA VAL A 391 -11.13 -10.15 15.30
C VAL A 391 -11.44 -9.56 13.92
N LEU A 392 -12.31 -10.21 13.14
CA LEU A 392 -12.66 -9.72 11.80
C LEU A 392 -13.39 -8.36 11.85
N LEU A 393 -14.28 -8.17 12.83
CA LEU A 393 -14.99 -6.91 13.02
C LEU A 393 -14.03 -5.78 13.40
N LYS A 394 -13.16 -6.01 14.39
CA LYS A 394 -12.19 -5.01 14.85
C LYS A 394 -11.13 -4.70 13.78
N PHE A 395 -10.66 -5.72 13.06
CA PHE A 395 -9.78 -5.54 11.90
C PHE A 395 -10.45 -4.66 10.83
N SER A 396 -11.71 -4.94 10.49
CA SER A 396 -12.43 -4.17 9.47
C SER A 396 -12.57 -2.70 9.85
N LYS A 397 -12.88 -2.40 11.12
CA LYS A 397 -12.95 -1.02 11.62
C LYS A 397 -11.59 -0.31 11.58
N GLY A 398 -10.52 -0.99 12.00
CA GLY A 398 -9.19 -0.39 12.09
C GLY A 398 -8.51 -0.18 10.74
N VAL A 399 -8.70 -1.11 9.80
CA VAL A 399 -7.94 -1.16 8.53
C VAL A 399 -8.72 -0.56 7.35
N ALA A 400 -9.96 -0.14 7.56
CA ALA A 400 -10.80 0.52 6.54
C ALA A 400 -10.12 1.70 5.80
N PRO A 401 -9.26 2.54 6.41
CA PRO A 401 -8.55 3.58 5.67
C PRO A 401 -7.59 3.05 4.60
N LEU A 402 -7.09 1.82 4.73
CA LEU A 402 -6.15 1.21 3.80
C LEU A 402 -6.85 0.43 2.67
N ILE A 403 -7.75 -0.49 3.02
CA ILE A 403 -8.45 -1.40 2.11
C ILE A 403 -9.98 -1.32 2.29
N PRO A 404 -10.60 -0.18 1.93
CA PRO A 404 -11.97 0.15 2.30
C PRO A 404 -13.01 -0.84 1.78
N PHE A 405 -12.84 -1.38 0.57
CA PHE A 405 -13.91 -2.14 -0.08
C PHE A 405 -14.09 -3.54 0.54
N ILE A 406 -13.00 -4.25 0.80
CA ILE A 406 -13.05 -5.57 1.44
C ILE A 406 -13.42 -5.46 2.91
N THR A 407 -12.97 -4.42 3.63
CA THR A 407 -13.35 -4.21 5.03
C THR A 407 -14.83 -3.85 5.15
N GLU A 408 -15.37 -3.05 4.23
CA GLU A 408 -16.80 -2.79 4.15
C GLU A 408 -17.57 -4.08 3.87
N SER A 409 -17.13 -4.88 2.90
CA SER A 409 -17.80 -6.16 2.56
C SER A 409 -17.80 -7.13 3.74
N ILE A 410 -16.68 -7.27 4.44
CA ILE A 410 -16.57 -8.11 5.65
C ILE A 410 -17.50 -7.59 6.75
N TYR A 411 -17.47 -6.27 6.98
CA TYR A 411 -18.35 -5.63 7.96
C TYR A 411 -19.83 -5.83 7.64
N GLN A 412 -20.22 -5.81 6.36
CA GLN A 412 -21.59 -6.10 5.92
C GLN A 412 -22.03 -7.53 6.19
N GLU A 413 -21.14 -8.51 5.99
CA GLU A 413 -21.45 -9.92 6.24
C GLU A 413 -21.49 -10.26 7.75
N LEU A 414 -20.70 -9.56 8.58
CA LEU A 414 -20.65 -9.77 10.02
C LEU A 414 -21.79 -9.08 10.79
N ALA A 415 -22.89 -8.67 10.13
CA ALA A 415 -23.90 -7.76 10.66
C ALA A 415 -24.85 -8.30 11.76
N LEU A 416 -24.38 -9.22 12.59
CA LEU A 416 -25.16 -9.83 13.66
C LEU A 416 -25.24 -8.99 14.95
N ALA A 417 -24.52 -7.86 15.03
CA ALA A 417 -24.55 -6.98 16.21
C ALA A 417 -25.79 -6.05 16.24
N LYS A 418 -26.55 -6.10 17.33
CA LYS A 418 -27.53 -5.05 17.69
C LYS A 418 -26.77 -3.72 17.84
N ASN A 419 -27.07 -2.71 17.03
CA ASN A 419 -26.46 -1.35 16.98
C ASN A 419 -25.29 -1.14 15.98
N LYS A 420 -25.17 -1.98 14.96
CA LYS A 420 -24.26 -1.74 13.83
C LYS A 420 -24.65 -0.48 13.04
N LYS A 421 -23.69 0.40 12.70
CA LYS A 421 -23.92 1.51 11.74
C LYS A 421 -23.99 1.00 10.30
N GLU A 422 -24.56 1.79 9.39
CA GLU A 422 -24.79 1.38 7.99
C GLU A 422 -23.54 0.95 7.23
N SER A 423 -22.37 1.52 7.55
CA SER A 423 -21.08 1.23 6.91
C SER A 423 -19.95 1.27 7.94
N VAL A 424 -18.87 0.54 7.68
CA VAL A 424 -17.66 0.56 8.51
C VAL A 424 -17.04 1.96 8.54
N HIS A 425 -17.26 2.76 7.50
CA HIS A 425 -16.76 4.13 7.39
C HIS A 425 -17.51 5.13 8.26
N LEU A 426 -18.63 4.73 8.88
CA LEU A 426 -19.36 5.52 9.87
C LEU A 426 -18.99 5.13 11.30
N GLU A 427 -18.30 4.02 11.49
CA GLU A 427 -17.87 3.54 12.80
C GLU A 427 -16.73 4.40 13.34
N ASP A 428 -16.67 4.49 14.67
CA ASP A 428 -15.51 5.10 15.33
C ASP A 428 -14.29 4.18 15.17
N TYR A 429 -13.10 4.78 15.08
CA TYR A 429 -11.86 4.01 15.02
C TYR A 429 -11.78 3.11 16.26
N PRO A 430 -11.44 1.81 16.12
CA PRO A 430 -11.60 0.86 17.21
C PRO A 430 -10.67 1.21 18.38
N GLU A 431 -11.15 1.00 19.61
CA GLU A 431 -10.30 1.11 20.79
C GLU A 431 -9.20 0.03 20.73
N ILE A 432 -7.95 0.49 20.74
CA ILE A 432 -6.77 -0.36 20.74
C ILE A 432 -6.24 -0.43 22.17
N LYS A 433 -6.17 -1.64 22.72
CA LYS A 433 -5.63 -1.82 24.08
C LYS A 433 -4.11 -1.68 24.01
N LYS A 434 -3.53 -0.95 24.97
CA LYS A 434 -2.08 -0.96 25.15
C LYS A 434 -1.64 -2.37 25.55
N LEU A 435 -0.56 -2.84 24.92
CA LEU A 435 0.01 -4.15 25.24
C LEU A 435 0.58 -4.11 26.66
N THR A 436 0.22 -5.12 27.45
CA THR A 436 0.81 -5.37 28.77
C THR A 436 2.04 -6.26 28.63
N ALA A 437 2.85 -6.35 29.69
CA ALA A 437 3.98 -7.29 29.71
C ALA A 437 3.58 -8.76 29.48
N LYS A 438 2.33 -9.13 29.82
CA LYS A 438 1.80 -10.47 29.53
C LYS A 438 1.46 -10.66 28.05
N ASP A 439 0.96 -9.61 27.42
CA ASP A 439 0.65 -9.62 25.98
C ASP A 439 1.93 -9.71 25.15
N GLU A 440 2.96 -8.96 25.53
CA GLU A 440 4.29 -9.02 24.93
C GLU A 440 4.91 -10.42 25.08
N ALA A 441 4.86 -11.01 26.29
CA ALA A 441 5.31 -12.38 26.51
C ALA A 441 4.56 -13.40 25.63
N LEU A 442 3.25 -13.27 25.47
CA LEU A 442 2.45 -14.15 24.61
C LEU A 442 2.84 -14.03 23.13
N LEU A 443 3.15 -12.82 22.65
CA LEU A 443 3.65 -12.60 21.28
C LEU A 443 5.04 -13.24 21.09
N GLU A 444 5.92 -13.11 22.07
CA GLU A 444 7.25 -13.74 22.07
C GLU A 444 7.16 -15.27 22.09
N GLU A 445 6.29 -15.83 22.92
CA GLU A 445 6.02 -17.28 22.97
C GLU A 445 5.53 -17.80 21.61
N MET A 446 4.58 -17.11 20.97
CA MET A 446 4.13 -17.51 19.63
C MET A 446 5.22 -17.33 18.57
N ASN A 447 6.04 -16.27 18.65
CA ASN A 447 7.18 -16.12 17.77
C ASN A 447 8.16 -17.31 17.92
N LEU A 448 8.44 -17.72 19.16
CA LEU A 448 9.26 -18.89 19.44
C LEU A 448 8.65 -20.17 18.87
N ILE A 449 7.34 -20.42 19.08
CA ILE A 449 6.63 -21.57 18.50
C ILE A 449 6.81 -21.60 16.97
N ARG A 450 6.57 -20.48 16.28
CA ARG A 450 6.70 -20.38 14.82
C ARG A 450 8.11 -20.71 14.36
N ASN A 451 9.13 -20.20 15.03
CA ASN A 451 10.54 -20.47 14.71
C ASN A 451 10.92 -21.94 14.96
N LEU A 452 10.44 -22.54 16.06
CA LEU A 452 10.64 -23.96 16.35
C LEU A 452 9.95 -24.85 15.32
N CYS A 453 8.74 -24.49 14.88
CA CYS A 453 8.04 -25.19 13.80
C CYS A 453 8.79 -25.06 12.46
N ASN A 454 9.27 -23.87 12.10
CA ASN A 454 10.06 -23.69 10.87
C ASN A 454 11.34 -24.53 10.89
N ALA A 455 12.02 -24.59 12.04
CA ALA A 455 13.19 -25.45 12.25
C ALA A 455 12.85 -26.94 12.13
N GLY A 456 11.77 -27.40 12.76
CA GLY A 456 11.32 -28.78 12.63
C GLY A 456 10.93 -29.14 11.19
N GLN A 457 10.30 -28.23 10.45
CA GLN A 457 10.00 -28.42 9.04
C GLN A 457 11.26 -28.47 8.18
N ALA A 458 12.25 -27.62 8.45
CA ALA A 458 13.53 -27.67 7.76
C ALA A 458 14.24 -29.01 7.97
N LEU A 459 14.28 -29.51 9.20
CA LEU A 459 14.85 -30.84 9.53
C LEU A 459 14.06 -31.98 8.86
N ARG A 460 12.74 -31.87 8.77
CA ARG A 460 11.90 -32.82 8.02
C ARG A 460 12.26 -32.84 6.54
N VAL A 461 12.43 -31.69 5.91
CA VAL A 461 12.83 -31.58 4.49
C VAL A 461 14.21 -32.18 4.26
N GLU A 462 15.18 -31.84 5.13
CA GLU A 462 16.54 -32.40 5.09
C GLU A 462 16.55 -33.93 5.25
N SER A 463 15.63 -34.46 6.06
CA SER A 463 15.48 -35.90 6.30
C SER A 463 14.52 -36.59 5.31
N GLU A 464 14.02 -35.87 4.29
CA GLU A 464 13.04 -36.36 3.31
C GLU A 464 11.72 -36.91 3.91
N LEU A 465 11.34 -36.44 5.10
CA LEU A 465 10.17 -36.90 5.85
C LEU A 465 8.98 -35.95 5.68
N LYS A 466 7.92 -36.43 5.00
CA LYS A 466 6.67 -35.68 4.84
C LYS A 466 6.00 -35.41 6.20
N VAL A 467 5.43 -34.22 6.40
CA VAL A 467 4.72 -33.83 7.64
C VAL A 467 3.66 -34.85 8.08
N LYS A 468 2.96 -35.49 7.14
CA LYS A 468 1.94 -36.49 7.47
C LYS A 468 2.49 -37.74 8.15
N GLN A 469 3.76 -38.08 7.94
CA GLN A 469 4.44 -39.13 8.68
C GLN A 469 4.61 -38.66 10.12
N PRO A 470 3.88 -39.22 11.10
CA PRO A 470 4.08 -38.86 12.49
C PRO A 470 5.48 -39.27 12.92
N LEU A 471 6.09 -38.42 13.75
CA LEU A 471 7.39 -38.69 14.35
C LEU A 471 7.25 -38.77 15.87
N ASN A 472 8.20 -39.44 16.50
CA ASN A 472 8.13 -39.72 17.92
C ASN A 472 8.30 -38.43 18.74
N SER A 473 9.35 -37.64 18.48
CA SER A 473 9.59 -36.45 19.28
C SER A 473 10.34 -35.31 18.58
N LEU A 474 10.12 -34.11 19.10
CA LEU A 474 10.98 -32.95 18.90
C LEU A 474 11.63 -32.61 20.25
N LEU A 475 12.96 -32.62 20.30
CA LEU A 475 13.72 -32.32 21.51
C LEU A 475 14.35 -30.94 21.40
N ILE A 476 14.21 -30.12 22.43
CA ILE A 476 14.74 -28.76 22.46
C ILE A 476 15.77 -28.65 23.57
N LYS A 477 17.01 -28.32 23.21
CA LYS A 477 18.12 -28.08 24.14
C LYS A 477 18.37 -26.58 24.28
N GLY A 478 18.47 -26.11 25.52
CA GLY A 478 18.72 -24.70 25.85
C GLY A 478 17.86 -24.24 27.03
N ASP A 479 18.00 -23.00 27.45
CA ASP A 479 17.15 -22.46 28.51
C ASP A 479 15.81 -21.99 27.94
N ILE A 480 14.79 -22.82 28.11
CA ILE A 480 13.44 -22.57 27.62
C ILE A 480 12.42 -23.08 28.64
N LYS A 481 11.35 -22.29 28.83
CA LYS A 481 10.13 -22.72 29.50
C LYS A 481 9.12 -23.11 28.42
N LEU A 482 8.75 -24.39 28.38
CA LEU A 482 7.75 -24.92 27.45
C LEU A 482 6.43 -25.12 28.18
N GLU A 483 5.45 -24.26 27.89
CA GLU A 483 4.09 -24.44 28.41
C GLU A 483 3.30 -25.47 27.59
N SER A 484 2.22 -26.02 28.17
CA SER A 484 1.42 -27.10 27.54
C SER A 484 0.94 -26.70 26.15
N TRP A 485 0.35 -25.51 26.03
CA TRP A 485 -0.20 -24.99 24.79
C TRP A 485 0.88 -24.84 23.69
N MET A 486 2.11 -24.48 24.08
CA MET A 486 3.24 -24.39 23.14
C MET A 486 3.59 -25.78 22.60
N THR A 487 3.72 -26.77 23.48
CA THR A 487 4.08 -28.13 23.08
C THR A 487 3.00 -28.81 22.25
N GLU A 488 1.73 -28.57 22.57
CA GLU A 488 0.57 -29.04 21.80
C GLU A 488 0.57 -28.40 20.41
N LEU A 489 0.75 -27.07 20.33
CA LEU A 489 0.73 -26.36 19.06
C LEU A 489 1.90 -26.77 18.15
N ILE A 490 3.11 -26.93 18.69
CA ILE A 490 4.28 -27.43 17.95
C ILE A 490 4.07 -28.88 17.54
N GLY A 491 3.58 -29.71 18.46
CA GLY A 491 3.31 -31.13 18.25
C GLY A 491 2.38 -31.36 17.08
N ASP A 492 1.25 -30.67 17.08
CA ASP A 492 0.25 -30.77 16.02
C ASP A 492 0.73 -30.13 14.69
N GLU A 493 1.64 -29.15 14.71
CA GLU A 493 2.12 -28.48 13.47
C GLU A 493 3.20 -29.30 12.78
N LEU A 494 4.09 -29.88 13.57
CA LEU A 494 5.14 -30.76 13.09
C LEU A 494 4.69 -32.21 13.01
N ASN A 495 3.47 -32.53 13.46
CA ASN A 495 2.99 -33.90 13.60
C ASN A 495 3.99 -34.80 14.35
N VAL A 496 4.34 -34.39 15.56
CA VAL A 496 5.21 -35.15 16.48
C VAL A 496 4.44 -35.49 17.74
N LYS A 497 4.68 -36.69 18.30
CA LYS A 497 3.92 -37.17 19.47
C LYS A 497 4.32 -36.45 20.76
N VAL A 498 5.60 -36.10 20.91
CA VAL A 498 6.13 -35.47 22.11
C VAL A 498 7.02 -34.28 21.75
N VAL A 499 6.76 -33.13 22.36
CA VAL A 499 7.67 -31.98 22.34
C VAL A 499 8.16 -31.75 23.75
N ARG A 500 9.48 -31.76 23.99
CA ARG A 500 10.02 -31.59 25.34
C ARG A 500 11.41 -30.95 25.37
N LYS A 501 11.71 -30.28 26.49
CA LYS A 501 13.06 -29.83 26.84
C LYS A 501 13.96 -31.05 27.09
N PHE A 502 15.22 -30.92 26.73
CA PHE A 502 16.19 -32.00 26.85
C PHE A 502 17.58 -31.47 27.26
N GLU A 503 18.18 -32.08 28.30
CA GLU A 503 19.40 -31.55 28.91
C GLU A 503 20.69 -32.28 28.49
N SER A 504 20.70 -33.62 28.32
CA SER A 504 21.81 -34.38 27.69
C SER A 504 21.52 -35.90 27.57
N SER A 505 21.85 -36.53 26.43
CA SER A 505 22.01 -38.01 26.27
C SER A 505 22.84 -38.31 25.02
N ASP A 506 23.49 -39.48 24.96
CA ASP A 506 24.27 -39.91 23.78
C ASP A 506 23.41 -40.14 22.52
N LYS A 507 22.09 -40.36 22.64
CA LYS A 507 21.19 -40.58 21.49
C LYS A 507 21.01 -39.36 20.58
N THR A 508 21.30 -38.14 21.05
CA THR A 508 21.13 -36.92 20.22
C THR A 508 22.32 -36.64 19.31
N LYS A 509 23.42 -37.39 19.40
CA LYS A 509 24.57 -37.23 18.49
C LYS A 509 24.27 -37.65 17.05
N THR A 510 23.26 -38.48 16.84
CA THR A 510 22.87 -39.02 15.53
C THR A 510 21.60 -38.39 14.96
N MET A 511 20.89 -37.57 15.74
CA MET A 511 19.65 -36.91 15.29
C MET A 511 19.98 -35.65 14.49
N PRO A 512 19.23 -35.36 13.39
CA PRO A 512 19.37 -34.10 12.67
C PRO A 512 18.97 -32.94 13.59
N SER A 513 19.74 -31.85 13.54
CA SER A 513 19.55 -30.73 14.45
C SER A 513 19.85 -29.39 13.79
N ILE A 514 19.15 -28.34 14.25
CA ILE A 514 19.31 -26.98 13.78
C ILE A 514 19.30 -26.02 14.96
N LYS A 515 20.11 -24.96 14.89
CA LYS A 515 20.12 -23.90 15.90
C LYS A 515 19.04 -22.87 15.59
N VAL A 516 18.32 -22.45 16.63
CA VAL A 516 17.27 -21.43 16.57
C VAL A 516 17.47 -20.51 17.78
N PHE A 517 17.85 -19.26 17.55
CA PHE A 517 18.32 -18.36 18.62
C PHE A 517 19.45 -19.03 19.44
N GLU A 518 19.30 -19.07 20.76
CA GLU A 518 20.22 -19.75 21.69
C GLU A 518 19.84 -21.23 21.94
N LEU A 519 18.84 -21.75 21.23
CA LEU A 519 18.35 -23.12 21.36
C LEU A 519 18.90 -24.02 20.24
N THR A 520 18.94 -25.32 20.52
CA THR A 520 19.19 -26.35 19.51
C THR A 520 18.00 -27.30 19.46
N VAL A 521 17.41 -27.43 18.28
CA VAL A 521 16.25 -28.28 18.02
C VAL A 521 16.73 -29.57 17.37
N TYR A 522 16.31 -30.71 17.91
CA TYR A 522 16.59 -32.04 17.37
C TYR A 522 15.27 -32.70 16.97
N LEU A 523 15.24 -33.32 15.80
CA LEU A 523 14.08 -34.06 15.31
C LEU A 523 14.34 -35.56 15.37
N ASP A 524 13.43 -36.29 16.00
CA ASP A 524 13.49 -37.76 16.06
C ASP A 524 12.98 -38.35 14.75
N THR A 525 13.91 -38.84 13.94
CA THR A 525 13.62 -39.42 12.62
C THR A 525 13.49 -40.94 12.66
N ASP A 526 13.70 -41.57 13.81
CA ASP A 526 13.59 -43.02 13.95
C ASP A 526 12.09 -43.41 13.91
N LEU A 527 11.72 -44.20 12.90
CA LEU A 527 10.35 -44.67 12.71
C LEU A 527 10.19 -46.10 13.25
N ASP A 528 9.40 -46.26 14.31
CA ASP A 528 8.90 -47.58 14.68
C ASP A 528 7.79 -48.05 13.73
N GLU A 529 7.48 -49.35 13.75
CA GLU A 529 6.47 -49.92 12.85
C GLU A 529 5.10 -49.26 13.02
N LYS A 530 4.72 -48.90 14.25
CA LYS A 530 3.44 -48.24 14.53
C LYS A 530 3.37 -46.85 13.89
N LEU A 531 4.44 -46.06 13.97
CA LEU A 531 4.52 -44.74 13.34
C LEU A 531 4.46 -44.85 11.82
N LYS A 532 5.10 -45.87 11.22
CA LYS A 532 4.99 -46.12 9.78
C LYS A 532 3.54 -46.42 9.38
N GLU A 533 2.88 -47.31 10.10
CA GLU A 533 1.45 -47.65 9.89
C GLU A 533 0.56 -46.42 10.02
N GLU A 534 0.70 -45.63 11.10
CA GLU A 534 -0.05 -44.38 11.27
C GLU A 534 0.20 -43.37 10.13
N GLY A 535 1.43 -43.29 9.63
CA GLY A 535 1.77 -42.49 8.46
C GLY A 535 1.06 -42.96 7.20
N MET A 536 0.98 -44.28 6.98
CA MET A 536 0.24 -44.89 5.88
C MET A 536 -1.26 -44.60 5.99
N VAL A 537 -1.87 -44.75 7.18
CA VAL A 537 -3.29 -44.45 7.43
C VAL A 537 -3.63 -43.00 7.09
N ARG A 538 -2.77 -42.04 7.48
CA ARG A 538 -2.98 -40.61 7.17
C ARG A 538 -2.87 -40.30 5.68
N GLU A 539 -1.94 -40.94 4.97
CA GLU A 539 -1.82 -40.78 3.51
C GLU A 539 -3.01 -41.41 2.79
N LEU A 540 -3.46 -42.60 3.20
CA LEU A 540 -4.66 -43.26 2.71
C LEU A 540 -5.89 -42.37 2.93
N THR A 541 -6.08 -41.83 4.13
CA THR A 541 -7.16 -40.90 4.46
C THR A 541 -7.21 -39.73 3.49
N ARG A 542 -6.06 -39.11 3.18
CA ARG A 542 -6.00 -38.02 2.20
C ARG A 542 -6.38 -38.50 0.80
N LEU A 543 -5.84 -39.62 0.34
CA LEU A 543 -6.12 -40.14 -1.00
C LEU A 543 -7.61 -40.47 -1.18
N ILE A 544 -8.23 -41.06 -0.16
CA ILE A 544 -9.67 -41.32 -0.12
C ILE A 544 -10.45 -40.00 -0.21
N GLN A 545 -10.11 -39.00 0.61
CA GLN A 545 -10.78 -37.69 0.57
C GLN A 545 -10.58 -36.94 -0.76
N ALA A 546 -9.40 -37.08 -1.38
CA ALA A 546 -9.14 -36.53 -2.71
C ALA A 546 -10.02 -37.21 -3.77
N SER A 547 -10.11 -38.54 -3.73
CA SER A 547 -10.99 -39.32 -4.62
C SER A 547 -12.47 -38.96 -4.40
N ARG A 548 -12.90 -38.73 -3.14
CA ARG A 548 -14.27 -38.27 -2.84
C ARG A 548 -14.60 -36.96 -3.56
N LYS A 549 -13.68 -36.00 -3.46
CA LYS A 549 -13.83 -34.69 -4.08
C LYS A 549 -13.82 -34.78 -5.61
N GLU A 550 -12.95 -35.61 -6.18
CA GLU A 550 -12.87 -35.85 -7.63
C GLU A 550 -14.16 -36.47 -8.17
N ASN A 551 -14.78 -37.36 -7.40
CA ASN A 551 -16.06 -37.99 -7.73
C ASN A 551 -17.30 -37.16 -7.33
N GLY A 552 -17.12 -35.93 -6.85
CA GLY A 552 -18.20 -34.98 -6.58
C GLY A 552 -19.05 -35.26 -5.33
N PHE A 553 -18.56 -36.06 -4.38
CA PHE A 553 -19.25 -36.32 -3.11
C PHE A 553 -19.20 -35.11 -2.17
N GLN A 554 -20.29 -34.87 -1.44
CA GLN A 554 -20.43 -33.76 -0.49
C GLN A 554 -20.03 -34.19 0.93
N LEU A 555 -19.93 -33.18 1.82
CA LEU A 555 -19.65 -33.39 3.24
C LEU A 555 -20.85 -34.12 3.87
N GLY A 556 -20.64 -35.32 4.41
CA GLY A 556 -21.70 -36.15 5.02
C GLY A 556 -22.10 -37.39 4.20
N ASP A 557 -21.74 -37.47 2.92
CA ASP A 557 -22.06 -38.63 2.08
C ASP A 557 -21.31 -39.89 2.54
N LEU A 558 -22.00 -41.04 2.59
CA LEU A 558 -21.37 -42.35 2.72
C LEU A 558 -20.91 -42.86 1.35
N VAL A 559 -19.71 -43.43 1.27
CA VAL A 559 -19.15 -43.98 0.02
C VAL A 559 -18.47 -45.33 0.25
N ASP A 560 -18.32 -46.13 -0.80
CA ASP A 560 -17.52 -47.37 -0.77
C ASP A 560 -16.12 -47.10 -1.33
N LEU A 561 -15.09 -47.67 -0.70
CA LEU A 561 -13.71 -47.64 -1.19
C LEU A 561 -13.41 -48.91 -1.95
N GLN A 562 -13.00 -48.76 -3.20
CA GLN A 562 -12.38 -49.83 -3.97
C GLN A 562 -10.87 -49.55 -4.04
N TYR A 563 -10.05 -50.58 -3.83
CA TYR A 563 -8.59 -50.46 -3.94
C TYR A 563 -7.92 -51.66 -4.59
N SER A 564 -6.70 -51.47 -5.10
CA SER A 564 -5.83 -52.51 -5.64
C SER A 564 -4.37 -52.22 -5.25
N THR A 565 -3.68 -53.19 -4.65
CA THR A 565 -2.25 -53.07 -4.32
C THR A 565 -1.57 -54.44 -4.29
N SER A 566 -0.30 -54.48 -4.67
CA SER A 566 0.55 -55.67 -4.56
C SER A 566 1.26 -55.79 -3.20
N SER A 567 1.19 -54.76 -2.34
CA SER A 567 1.84 -54.77 -1.01
C SER A 567 0.95 -55.47 0.02
N ASN A 568 1.51 -56.47 0.72
CA ASN A 568 0.81 -57.13 1.82
C ASN A 568 0.70 -56.21 3.05
N GLU A 569 1.65 -55.31 3.22
CA GLU A 569 1.71 -54.31 4.29
C GLU A 569 0.59 -53.29 4.15
N LEU A 570 0.32 -52.79 2.95
CA LEU A 570 -0.84 -51.91 2.73
C LEU A 570 -2.17 -52.65 2.96
N LYS A 571 -2.25 -53.94 2.61
CA LYS A 571 -3.43 -54.77 2.88
C LYS A 571 -3.66 -54.96 4.37
N SER A 572 -2.61 -55.20 5.15
CA SER A 572 -2.73 -55.30 6.61
C SER A 572 -3.15 -53.96 7.21
N VAL A 573 -2.54 -52.84 6.80
CA VAL A 573 -2.92 -51.51 7.29
C VAL A 573 -4.39 -51.18 6.98
N LEU A 574 -4.85 -51.43 5.75
CA LEU A 574 -6.24 -51.17 5.36
C LEU A 574 -7.26 -52.00 6.16
N ARG A 575 -6.89 -53.23 6.54
CA ARG A 575 -7.73 -54.10 7.36
C ARG A 575 -7.68 -53.74 8.84
N ASP A 576 -6.48 -53.55 9.37
CA ASP A 576 -6.25 -53.37 10.80
C ASP A 576 -6.69 -51.96 11.27
N TYR A 577 -6.72 -50.98 10.35
CA TYR A 577 -7.20 -49.61 10.59
C TYR A 577 -8.50 -49.28 9.82
N GLU A 578 -9.27 -50.28 9.41
CA GLU A 578 -10.49 -50.10 8.62
C GLU A 578 -11.50 -49.17 9.33
N ASP A 579 -11.72 -49.38 10.63
CA ASP A 579 -12.66 -48.58 11.42
C ASP A 579 -12.23 -47.10 11.55
N GLU A 580 -10.93 -46.85 11.70
CA GLU A 580 -10.38 -45.50 11.74
C GLU A 580 -10.57 -44.80 10.39
N LEU A 581 -10.28 -45.48 9.29
CA LEU A 581 -10.48 -44.96 7.94
C LEU A 581 -11.96 -44.69 7.67
N LYS A 582 -12.87 -45.58 8.07
CA LYS A 582 -14.32 -45.39 7.97
C LYS A 582 -14.77 -44.15 8.72
N SER A 583 -14.35 -44.00 9.97
CA SER A 583 -14.68 -42.83 10.79
C SER A 583 -14.13 -41.53 10.19
N ALA A 584 -12.89 -41.52 9.71
CA ALA A 584 -12.23 -40.33 9.18
C ALA A 584 -12.71 -39.92 7.78
N THR A 585 -13.29 -40.85 6.99
CA THR A 585 -13.58 -40.61 5.57
C THR A 585 -15.01 -40.91 5.14
N GLY A 586 -15.88 -41.32 6.06
CA GLY A 586 -17.27 -41.65 5.75
C GLY A 586 -17.40 -42.86 4.82
N LEU A 587 -16.52 -43.86 5.00
CA LEU A 587 -16.60 -45.10 4.24
C LEU A 587 -17.62 -46.05 4.85
N LYS A 588 -18.39 -46.72 3.98
CA LYS A 588 -19.29 -47.81 4.37
C LYS A 588 -18.59 -49.16 4.23
N THR A 589 -17.99 -49.44 3.07
CA THR A 589 -17.22 -50.66 2.82
C THR A 589 -15.85 -50.38 2.21
N VAL A 590 -14.90 -51.29 2.43
CA VAL A 590 -13.56 -51.28 1.86
C VAL A 590 -13.34 -52.62 1.15
N THR A 591 -13.20 -52.60 -0.18
CA THR A 591 -13.09 -53.82 -0.99
C THR A 591 -11.90 -53.79 -1.94
N GLU A 592 -11.18 -54.91 -2.01
CA GLU A 592 -10.11 -55.09 -2.99
C GLU A 592 -10.70 -55.48 -4.35
N ASN A 593 -10.41 -54.70 -5.38
CA ASN A 593 -10.86 -54.92 -6.76
C ASN A 593 -9.73 -54.61 -7.75
N ILE A 594 -9.84 -55.13 -8.98
CA ILE A 594 -8.93 -54.73 -10.08
C ILE A 594 -9.39 -53.36 -10.57
N LEU A 595 -8.51 -52.37 -10.46
CA LEU A 595 -8.82 -50.98 -10.81
C LEU A 595 -7.94 -50.48 -11.96
N ASP A 596 -8.59 -49.80 -12.90
CA ASP A 596 -7.93 -48.95 -13.89
C ASP A 596 -7.98 -47.48 -13.43
N SER A 597 -7.38 -47.22 -12.27
CA SER A 597 -7.23 -45.86 -11.73
C SER A 597 -5.76 -45.48 -11.62
N LYS A 598 -5.53 -44.18 -11.39
CA LYS A 598 -4.20 -43.62 -11.20
C LYS A 598 -3.52 -44.28 -10.00
N GLU A 599 -2.26 -44.66 -10.20
CA GLU A 599 -1.43 -45.22 -9.15
C GLU A 599 -0.89 -44.10 -8.25
N GLU A 600 -1.08 -44.28 -6.94
CA GLU A 600 -0.73 -43.31 -5.92
C GLU A 600 0.26 -43.95 -4.92
N ARG A 601 1.14 -43.15 -4.33
CA ARG A 601 2.19 -43.63 -3.42
C ARG A 601 1.80 -43.43 -1.96
N VAL A 602 1.86 -44.50 -1.17
CA VAL A 602 1.64 -44.52 0.28
C VAL A 602 2.88 -45.11 0.94
N GLY A 603 3.69 -44.26 1.57
CA GLY A 603 5.03 -44.64 2.05
C GLY A 603 5.93 -45.06 0.88
N GLU A 604 6.45 -46.28 0.93
CA GLU A 604 7.26 -46.90 -0.13
C GLU A 604 6.42 -47.75 -1.09
N TYR A 605 5.12 -47.91 -0.80
CA TYR A 605 4.22 -48.80 -1.54
C TYR A 605 3.33 -48.02 -2.51
N LEU A 606 2.78 -48.76 -3.48
CA LEU A 606 1.87 -48.23 -4.50
C LEU A 606 0.47 -48.80 -4.32
N ILE A 607 -0.53 -47.95 -4.51
CA ILE A 607 -1.94 -48.31 -4.42
C ILE A 607 -2.75 -47.59 -5.50
N LYS A 608 -3.70 -48.30 -6.10
CA LYS A 608 -4.78 -47.73 -6.90
C LYS A 608 -6.03 -47.71 -6.03
N LEU A 609 -6.72 -46.58 -5.95
CA LEU A 609 -7.98 -46.49 -5.21
C LEU A 609 -8.99 -45.58 -5.90
N THR A 610 -10.28 -45.80 -5.62
CA THR A 610 -11.37 -44.91 -6.02
C THR A 610 -12.55 -45.05 -5.08
N THR A 611 -13.27 -43.96 -4.83
CA THR A 611 -14.52 -43.97 -4.08
C THR A 611 -15.73 -44.06 -5.02
N VAL A 612 -16.67 -44.94 -4.71
CA VAL A 612 -17.91 -45.15 -5.47
C VAL A 612 -19.13 -45.01 -4.59
N LYS A 613 -20.32 -44.87 -5.21
CA LYS A 613 -21.57 -44.85 -4.46
C LYS A 613 -21.74 -46.16 -3.69
N PRO A 614 -22.30 -46.12 -2.46
CA PRO A 614 -22.51 -47.32 -1.67
C PRO A 614 -23.35 -48.35 -2.42
N THR A 615 -22.91 -49.60 -2.35
CA THR A 615 -23.69 -50.77 -2.74
C THR A 615 -24.72 -51.16 -1.68
#